data_AF-A0A4Q7IKY4-F1
#
_entry.id   AF-A0A4Q7IKY4-F1
#
_cell.length_a   1.000
_cell.length_b   1.000
_cell.length_c   1.000
_cell.angle_alpha   90.00
_cell.angle_beta   90.00
_cell.angle_gamma   90.00
#
_symmetry.space_group_name_H-M   'P 1'
#
loop_
_entity.id
_entity.type
_entity.pdbx_description
1 polymer ?
#
loop_
_entity_poly.entity_id
_entity_poly.type
_entity_poly.pdbx_seq_one_letter_code
_entity_poly.pdbx_strand_id
1 'polypeptide(L)'
;MKRLLLLSMLTFKVFTAELDLNTYSTDLKFAQVTHVVATQQSDSSWCFSTSVRHNDQGWKHYANAWSIEDLQGNQLGYRRLGHPHDNEQPFTRNQCNISIPPNISKVIVQAKCNNHGYGGKAILIDLNKAKDENYIVRKAI
;
A
#
# COMPACT_ATOMS: atom_id res chain seq x y z
N MET A 1 21.67 16.01 54.14
CA MET A 1 21.46 16.87 52.96
C MET A 1 20.76 16.05 51.87
N LYS A 2 19.45 16.22 51.66
CA LYS A 2 18.68 15.47 50.66
C LYS A 2 18.90 16.11 49.28
N ARG A 3 19.54 15.40 48.34
CA ARG A 3 19.65 15.82 46.93
C ARG A 3 18.43 15.31 46.19
N LEU A 4 17.57 16.22 45.73
CA LEU A 4 16.41 15.92 44.89
C LEU A 4 16.89 15.83 43.44
N LEU A 5 16.84 14.64 42.84
CA LEU A 5 17.09 14.45 41.40
C LEU A 5 15.79 14.78 40.65
N LEU A 6 15.76 15.95 40.00
CA LEU A 6 14.71 16.31 39.05
C LEU A 6 14.94 15.54 37.75
N LEU A 7 14.20 14.45 37.58
CA LEU A 7 14.15 13.70 36.32
C LEU A 7 13.33 14.51 35.31
N SER A 8 14.02 15.28 34.48
CA SER A 8 13.41 16.03 33.37
C SER A 8 12.84 15.05 32.35
N MET A 9 11.51 14.87 32.34
CA MET A 9 10.82 14.15 31.27
C MET A 9 10.95 14.94 29.96
N LEU A 10 11.84 14.49 29.07
CA LEU A 10 11.81 14.94 27.68
C LEU A 10 10.59 14.30 27.00
N THR A 11 9.57 15.11 26.70
CA THR A 11 8.46 14.66 25.87
C THR A 11 8.94 14.60 24.42
N PHE A 12 9.20 13.40 23.90
CA PHE A 12 9.41 13.21 22.46
C PHE A 12 8.06 13.36 21.76
N LYS A 13 7.89 14.43 20.98
CA LYS A 13 6.76 14.55 20.07
C LYS A 13 6.99 13.57 18.92
N VAL A 14 6.18 12.51 18.86
CA VAL A 14 6.13 11.62 17.69
C VAL A 14 5.55 12.44 16.54
N PHE A 15 6.37 12.72 15.52
CA PHE A 15 5.92 13.38 14.30
C PHE A 15 5.29 12.30 13.43
N THR A 16 3.96 12.32 13.30
CA THR A 16 3.29 11.47 12.31
C THR A 16 3.47 12.16 10.95
N ALA A 17 4.15 11.50 10.02
CA ALA A 17 4.14 11.94 8.63
C ALA A 17 2.80 11.49 8.05
N GLU A 18 1.92 12.44 7.73
CA GLU A 18 0.73 12.14 6.96
C GLU A 18 1.15 11.79 5.53
N LEU A 19 0.71 10.64 5.01
CA LEU A 19 1.03 10.23 3.66
C LEU A 19 0.22 11.08 2.66
N ASP A 20 0.90 12.00 1.98
CA ASP A 20 0.28 12.82 0.92
C ASP A 20 0.14 12.01 -0.37
N LEU A 21 -1.05 11.45 -0.56
CA LEU A 21 -1.41 10.68 -1.75
C LEU A 21 -1.41 11.50 -3.05
N ASN A 22 -1.34 12.83 -2.98
CA ASN A 22 -1.26 13.69 -4.16
C ASN A 22 0.18 13.92 -4.62
N THR A 23 1.17 13.62 -3.78
CA THR A 23 2.58 13.73 -4.13
C THR A 23 3.07 12.40 -4.70
N TYR A 24 2.90 12.22 -6.00
CA TYR A 24 3.42 11.07 -6.75
C TYR A 24 3.93 11.50 -8.13
N SER A 25 4.78 10.68 -8.73
CA SER A 25 5.23 10.84 -10.12
C SER A 25 4.35 10.04 -11.07
N THR A 26 3.95 10.66 -12.18
CA THR A 26 3.27 9.99 -13.30
C THR A 26 4.24 9.29 -14.26
N ASP A 27 5.56 9.47 -14.07
CA ASP A 27 6.60 8.79 -14.87
C ASP A 27 6.56 7.28 -14.62
N LEU A 28 6.55 6.49 -15.70
CA LEU A 28 6.45 5.04 -15.63
C LEU A 28 7.74 4.34 -15.15
N LYS A 29 8.82 5.08 -14.89
CA LYS A 29 9.95 4.57 -14.09
C LYS A 29 9.60 4.33 -12.61
N PHE A 30 8.45 4.86 -12.17
CA PHE A 30 7.85 4.55 -10.88
C PHE A 30 6.64 3.64 -11.08
N ALA A 31 6.43 2.72 -10.15
CA ALA A 31 5.38 1.71 -10.29
C ALA A 31 4.03 2.31 -9.88
N GLN A 32 3.07 2.26 -10.80
CA GLN A 32 1.76 2.87 -10.65
C GLN A 32 0.74 1.79 -10.30
N VAL A 33 -0.06 1.98 -9.26
CA VAL A 33 -1.27 1.17 -9.07
C VAL A 33 -2.38 1.76 -9.94
N THR A 34 -2.93 0.96 -10.84
CA THR A 34 -3.95 1.41 -11.79
C THR A 34 -5.36 0.97 -11.42
N HIS A 35 -5.50 -0.18 -10.76
CA HIS A 35 -6.79 -0.68 -10.31
C HIS A 35 -6.63 -1.65 -9.13
N VAL A 36 -7.62 -1.72 -8.24
CA VAL A 36 -7.66 -2.70 -7.15
C VAL A 36 -9.05 -3.30 -6.97
N VAL A 37 -9.12 -4.62 -6.84
CA VAL A 37 -10.31 -5.31 -6.32
C VAL A 37 -10.01 -5.87 -4.94
N ALA A 38 -10.67 -5.33 -3.92
CA ALA A 38 -10.61 -5.84 -2.55
C ALA A 38 -11.84 -6.73 -2.28
N THR A 39 -11.61 -7.97 -1.87
CA THR A 39 -12.67 -8.94 -1.58
C THR A 39 -12.49 -9.50 -0.18
N GLN A 40 -13.46 -9.25 0.69
CA GLN A 40 -13.54 -9.87 2.00
C GLN A 40 -14.02 -11.32 1.85
N GLN A 41 -13.29 -12.23 2.48
CA GLN A 41 -13.60 -13.66 2.54
C GLN A 41 -14.55 -13.94 3.71
N SER A 42 -15.13 -15.15 3.74
CA SER A 42 -16.06 -15.58 4.80
C SER A 42 -15.42 -15.64 6.19
N ASP A 43 -14.11 -15.83 6.28
CA ASP A 43 -13.33 -15.80 7.52
C ASP A 43 -12.92 -14.38 7.94
N SER A 44 -13.52 -13.35 7.33
CA SER A 44 -13.21 -11.93 7.51
C SER A 44 -11.82 -11.48 7.04
N SER A 45 -10.98 -12.38 6.50
CA SER A 45 -9.74 -11.99 5.84
C SER A 45 -10.01 -11.31 4.50
N TRP A 46 -9.01 -10.61 3.97
CA TRP A 46 -9.11 -9.90 2.70
C TRP A 46 -8.18 -10.49 1.64
N CYS A 47 -8.68 -10.49 0.40
CA CYS A 47 -7.91 -10.70 -0.81
C CYS A 47 -7.90 -9.42 -1.64
N PHE A 48 -6.71 -9.00 -2.08
CA PHE A 48 -6.51 -7.86 -2.97
C PHE A 48 -5.97 -8.36 -4.30
N SER A 49 -6.67 -8.02 -5.39
CA SER A 49 -6.18 -8.13 -6.76
C SER A 49 -5.76 -6.75 -7.23
N THR A 50 -4.45 -6.54 -7.36
CA THR A 50 -3.87 -5.22 -7.64
C THR A 50 -3.27 -5.22 -9.04
N SER A 51 -3.74 -4.30 -9.89
CA SER A 51 -3.18 -4.02 -11.20
C SER A 51 -2.09 -2.97 -11.10
N VAL A 52 -0.92 -3.27 -11.67
CA VAL A 52 0.27 -2.41 -11.65
C VAL A 52 0.71 -2.10 -13.07
N ARG A 53 1.11 -0.84 -13.30
CA ARG A 53 1.77 -0.38 -14.52
C ARG A 53 3.15 0.16 -14.19
N HIS A 54 4.18 -0.36 -14.86
CA HIS A 54 5.55 0.15 -14.78
C HIS A 54 6.25 -0.05 -16.12
N ASN A 55 7.20 0.82 -16.47
CA ASN A 55 8.08 0.63 -17.62
C ASN A 55 9.26 -0.25 -17.22
N ASP A 56 9.00 -1.55 -17.03
CA ASP A 56 10.04 -2.53 -16.73
C ASP A 56 11.11 -2.53 -17.84
N GLN A 57 12.38 -2.63 -17.43
CA GLN A 57 13.56 -2.69 -18.29
C GLN A 57 14.45 -3.85 -17.83
N GLY A 58 13.84 -5.03 -17.69
CA GLY A 58 14.45 -6.22 -17.11
C GLY A 58 14.78 -6.11 -15.61
N TRP A 59 15.60 -7.06 -15.13
CA TRP A 59 15.87 -7.29 -13.69
C TRP A 59 16.48 -6.09 -12.94
N LYS A 60 17.08 -5.15 -13.66
CA LYS A 60 17.69 -3.96 -13.06
C LYS A 60 16.69 -2.87 -12.77
N HIS A 61 15.51 -2.85 -13.39
CA HIS A 61 14.54 -1.77 -13.21
C HIS A 61 13.13 -2.29 -13.48
N TYR A 62 12.41 -2.66 -12.43
CA TYR A 62 11.07 -3.23 -12.54
C TYR A 62 10.23 -3.02 -11.28
N ALA A 63 8.91 -3.16 -11.42
CA ALA A 63 8.02 -3.23 -10.27
C ALA A 63 8.24 -4.54 -9.49
N ASN A 64 8.81 -4.45 -8.29
CA ASN A 64 9.23 -5.61 -7.49
C ASN A 64 8.31 -5.94 -6.32
N ALA A 65 7.33 -5.09 -6.01
CA ALA A 65 6.30 -5.37 -5.02
C ALA A 65 5.10 -4.42 -5.12
N TRP A 66 4.06 -4.71 -4.34
CA TRP A 66 3.09 -3.74 -3.87
C TRP A 66 2.68 -4.06 -2.42
N SER A 67 2.27 -3.04 -1.67
CA SER A 67 1.86 -3.13 -0.26
C SER A 67 0.43 -2.62 -0.06
N ILE A 68 -0.20 -3.10 1.02
CA ILE A 68 -1.42 -2.53 1.61
C ILE A 68 -1.03 -1.95 2.95
N GLU A 69 -1.31 -0.68 3.17
CA GLU A 69 -0.97 0.07 4.38
C GLU A 69 -2.21 0.75 4.96
N ASP A 70 -2.22 0.97 6.27
CA ASP A 70 -3.19 1.87 6.90
C ASP A 70 -2.79 3.34 6.72
N LEU A 71 -3.63 4.27 7.18
CA LEU A 71 -3.36 5.71 7.07
C LEU A 71 -2.23 6.20 7.99
N GLN A 72 -1.71 5.35 8.87
CA GLN A 72 -0.56 5.62 9.73
C GLN A 72 0.75 5.08 9.12
N GLY A 73 0.67 4.41 7.95
CA GLY A 73 1.81 3.79 7.28
C GLY A 73 2.16 2.40 7.81
N ASN A 74 1.31 1.77 8.63
CA ASN A 74 1.53 0.39 9.06
C ASN A 74 1.18 -0.56 7.92
N GLN A 75 2.10 -1.47 7.59
CA GLN A 75 1.89 -2.46 6.53
C GLN A 75 0.96 -3.58 7.02
N LEU A 76 -0.21 -3.69 6.37
CA LEU A 76 -1.22 -4.73 6.61
C LEU A 76 -0.99 -5.95 5.70
N GLY A 77 -0.42 -5.73 4.51
CA GLY A 77 -0.10 -6.81 3.59
C GLY A 77 0.96 -6.41 2.57
N TYR A 78 1.61 -7.42 1.98
CA TYR A 78 2.70 -7.22 1.04
C TYR A 78 2.71 -8.33 0.00
N ARG A 79 2.88 -7.96 -1.27
CA ARG A 79 3.08 -8.88 -2.38
C ARG A 79 4.41 -8.61 -3.05
N ARG A 80 5.36 -9.53 -2.88
CA ARG A 80 6.58 -9.55 -3.70
C ARG A 80 6.25 -9.89 -5.15
N LEU A 81 6.86 -9.20 -6.11
CA LEU A 81 6.82 -9.53 -7.54
C LEU A 81 8.19 -10.09 -7.95
N GLY A 82 8.18 -11.34 -8.39
CA GLY A 82 9.40 -12.16 -8.50
C GLY A 82 10.21 -11.95 -9.78
N HIS A 83 9.65 -11.27 -10.78
CA HIS A 83 10.27 -11.08 -12.08
C HIS A 83 9.77 -9.78 -12.74
N PRO A 84 10.49 -9.25 -13.74
CA PRO A 84 10.00 -8.22 -14.65
C PRO A 84 8.81 -8.70 -15.48
N HIS A 85 7.97 -7.75 -15.89
CA HIS A 85 6.75 -7.93 -16.67
C HIS A 85 6.79 -7.04 -17.92
N ASP A 86 7.92 -6.98 -18.63
CA ASP A 86 8.13 -6.09 -19.79
C ASP A 86 7.05 -6.25 -20.88
N ASN A 87 6.52 -7.47 -21.04
CA ASN A 87 5.54 -7.83 -22.08
C ASN A 87 4.11 -8.03 -21.54
N GLU A 88 3.86 -7.71 -20.26
CA GLU A 88 2.56 -7.88 -19.59
C GLU A 88 2.26 -6.59 -18.81
N GLN A 89 1.78 -5.55 -19.51
CA GLN A 89 1.52 -4.25 -18.89
C GLN A 89 0.14 -3.69 -19.30
N PRO A 90 -0.70 -3.27 -18.34
CA PRO A 90 -0.58 -3.53 -16.91
C PRO A 90 -0.72 -5.03 -16.60
N PHE A 91 -0.09 -5.50 -15.52
CA PHE A 91 -0.30 -6.86 -15.00
C PHE A 91 -1.06 -6.81 -13.67
N THR A 92 -1.75 -7.90 -13.34
CA THR A 92 -2.48 -8.03 -12.07
C THR A 92 -1.96 -9.21 -11.28
N ARG A 93 -1.75 -9.02 -9.98
CA ARG A 93 -1.42 -10.11 -9.05
C ARG A 93 -2.28 -10.01 -7.80
N ASN A 94 -2.49 -11.17 -7.18
CA ASN A 94 -3.32 -11.30 -5.98
C ASN A 94 -2.44 -11.46 -4.74
N GLN A 95 -2.96 -11.00 -3.60
CA GLN A 95 -2.53 -11.37 -2.26
C GLN A 95 -3.74 -11.57 -1.35
N CYS A 96 -3.76 -12.67 -0.62
CA CYS A 96 -4.89 -13.09 0.22
C CYS A 96 -4.46 -13.28 1.68
N ASN A 97 -5.42 -13.64 2.54
CA ASN A 97 -5.24 -13.86 3.97
C ASN A 97 -4.72 -12.60 4.70
N ILE A 98 -5.11 -11.42 4.21
CA ILE A 98 -4.75 -10.14 4.83
C ILE A 98 -5.75 -9.87 5.95
N SER A 99 -5.26 -9.78 7.18
CA SER A 99 -6.07 -9.37 8.32
C SER A 99 -6.10 -7.85 8.40
N ILE A 100 -7.28 -7.27 8.28
CA ILE A 100 -7.49 -5.83 8.45
C ILE A 100 -8.30 -5.64 9.75
N PRO A 101 -7.75 -4.94 10.76
CA PRO A 101 -8.48 -4.62 11.98
C PRO A 101 -9.84 -3.94 11.68
N PRO A 102 -10.90 -4.26 12.43
CA PRO A 102 -12.26 -3.78 12.13
C PRO A 102 -12.43 -2.26 12.26
N ASN A 103 -11.52 -1.58 12.97
CA ASN A 103 -11.49 -0.12 13.07
C ASN A 103 -10.83 0.57 11.87
N ILE A 104 -10.21 -0.18 10.95
CA ILE A 104 -9.60 0.35 9.73
C ILE A 104 -10.62 0.27 8.59
N SER A 105 -11.15 1.43 8.20
CA SER A 105 -12.09 1.55 7.08
C SER A 105 -11.42 1.96 5.78
N LYS A 106 -10.19 2.47 5.82
CA LYS A 106 -9.45 2.94 4.65
C LYS A 106 -8.05 2.36 4.63
N VAL A 107 -7.62 1.95 3.45
CA VAL A 107 -6.27 1.43 3.20
C VAL A 107 -5.69 2.06 1.96
N ILE A 108 -4.36 2.12 1.91
CA ILE A 108 -3.60 2.61 0.79
C ILE A 108 -2.94 1.40 0.12
N VAL A 109 -3.10 1.30 -1.20
CA VAL A 109 -2.38 0.32 -2.02
C VAL A 109 -1.36 1.04 -2.88
N GLN A 110 -0.08 0.68 -2.72
CA GLN A 110 1.02 1.32 -3.43
C GLN A 110 2.00 0.29 -4.02
N ALA A 111 2.52 0.58 -5.21
CA ALA A 111 3.48 -0.28 -5.89
C ALA A 111 4.91 0.25 -5.72
N LYS A 112 5.87 -0.69 -5.72
CA LYS A 112 7.28 -0.42 -5.46
C LYS A 112 8.11 -0.75 -6.70
N CYS A 113 8.93 0.21 -7.13
CA CYS A 113 10.01 0.00 -8.06
C CYS A 113 11.28 -0.40 -7.29
N ASN A 114 12.05 -1.36 -7.81
CA ASN A 114 13.30 -1.80 -7.17
C ASN A 114 14.37 -0.70 -7.09
N ASN A 115 14.35 0.29 -7.99
CA ASN A 115 15.32 1.39 -8.01
C ASN A 115 14.80 2.65 -7.33
N HIS A 116 13.51 2.94 -7.49
CA HIS A 116 12.93 4.21 -7.09
C HIS A 116 12.00 4.12 -5.88
N GLY A 117 11.82 2.93 -5.30
CA GLY A 117 10.94 2.72 -4.15
C GLY A 117 9.48 3.01 -4.48
N TYR A 118 8.78 3.64 -3.53
CA TYR A 118 7.39 4.06 -3.66
C TYR A 118 7.36 5.52 -4.13
N GLY A 119 7.11 5.73 -5.41
CA GLY A 119 7.01 7.08 -5.98
C GLY A 119 5.98 7.21 -7.09
N GLY A 120 5.24 6.13 -7.38
CA GLY A 120 4.13 6.16 -8.34
C GLY A 120 2.79 6.32 -7.63
N LYS A 121 1.73 6.41 -8.43
CA LYS A 121 0.36 6.57 -7.97
C LYS A 121 -0.04 5.42 -7.03
N ALA A 122 -0.46 5.79 -5.83
CA ALA A 122 -1.15 4.91 -4.90
C ALA A 122 -2.67 5.06 -5.06
N ILE A 123 -3.43 4.08 -4.57
CA ILE A 123 -4.90 4.14 -4.51
C ILE A 123 -5.35 4.07 -3.05
N LEU A 124 -6.12 5.06 -2.63
CA LEU A 124 -6.88 5.03 -1.39
C LEU A 124 -8.19 4.26 -1.61
N ILE A 125 -8.40 3.21 -0.82
CA ILE A 125 -9.58 2.36 -0.87
C ILE A 125 -10.38 2.59 0.40
N ASP A 126 -11.64 2.98 0.26
CA ASP A 126 -12.61 2.94 1.35
C ASP A 126 -13.30 1.57 1.34
N LEU A 127 -12.98 0.74 2.34
CA LEU A 127 -13.50 -0.62 2.48
C LEU A 127 -15.02 -0.65 2.75
N ASN A 128 -15.65 0.48 3.01
CA ASN A 128 -17.11 0.61 3.15
C ASN A 128 -17.80 1.11 1.87
N LYS A 129 -17.03 1.56 0.86
CA LYS A 129 -17.56 2.00 -0.43
C LYS A 129 -17.40 0.90 -1.47
N ALA A 130 -18.50 0.37 -2.00
CA ALA A 130 -18.49 -0.77 -2.91
C ALA A 130 -17.65 -0.57 -4.19
N LYS A 131 -17.49 0.67 -4.66
CA LYS A 131 -16.64 1.00 -5.80
C LYS A 131 -16.30 2.49 -5.87
N ASP A 132 -15.22 2.79 -6.57
CA ASP A 132 -14.84 4.11 -7.06
C ASP A 132 -14.27 3.97 -8.48
N GLU A 133 -13.73 5.05 -9.06
CA GLU A 133 -13.11 5.03 -10.40
C GLU A 133 -12.04 3.94 -10.53
N ASN A 134 -11.16 3.81 -9.53
CA ASN A 134 -9.97 2.96 -9.61
C ASN A 134 -10.01 1.74 -8.66
N TYR A 135 -11.15 1.45 -8.00
CA TYR A 135 -11.27 0.25 -7.18
C TYR A 135 -12.68 -0.29 -7.04
N ILE A 136 -12.77 -1.57 -6.67
CA ILE A 136 -14.00 -2.28 -6.29
C ILE A 136 -13.79 -2.94 -4.92
N VAL A 137 -14.81 -2.89 -4.07
CA VAL A 137 -14.87 -3.58 -2.78
C VAL A 137 -16.04 -4.56 -2.78
N ARG A 138 -15.74 -5.83 -2.50
CA ARG A 138 -16.72 -6.91 -2.34
C ARG A 138 -16.65 -7.39 -0.90
N LYS A 139 -17.71 -7.16 -0.12
CA LYS A 139 -17.81 -7.72 1.24
C LYS A 139 -18.40 -9.12 1.19
N ALA A 140 -18.03 -9.95 2.16
CA ALA A 140 -18.73 -11.20 2.41
C ALA A 140 -20.19 -10.87 2.78
N ILE A 141 -21.11 -11.72 2.30
CA ILE A 141 -22.54 -11.62 2.61
C ILE A 141 -22.79 -12.17 4.01
#